data_AF-A0A7V5X128-F1
#
_entry.id   AF-A0A7V5X128-F1
#
_cell.length_a   1.000
_cell.length_b   1.000
_cell.length_c   1.000
_cell.angle_alpha   90.00
_cell.angle_beta   90.00
_cell.angle_gamma   90.00
#
_symmetry.space_group_name_H-M   'P 1'
#
loop_
_entity.id
_entity.type
_entity.pdbx_description
1 polymer ?
#
loop_
_entity_poly.entity_id
_entity_poly.type
_entity_poly.pdbx_seq_one_letter_code
_entity_poly.pdbx_strand_id
1 'polypeptide(L)' 'MKVLFCSSEVAEYAKTGGLADVSSALPKELVRQGIDCRVVMPL' A
#
# COMPACT_ATOMS: atom_id res chain seq x y z
N MET A 1 12.82 2.45 10.42
CA MET A 1 12.96 1.93 9.03
C MET A 1 12.03 2.74 8.14
N LYS A 2 12.40 2.98 6.88
CA LYS A 2 11.54 3.67 5.89
C LYS A 2 11.21 2.70 4.76
N VAL A 3 9.92 2.61 4.40
CA VAL A 3 9.40 1.70 3.37
C VAL A 3 8.66 2.47 2.29
N LEU A 4 9.00 2.22 1.04
CA LEU A 4 8.22 2.65 -0.11
C LEU A 4 7.60 1.40 -0.75
N PHE A 5 6.27 1.27 -0.63
CA PHE A 5 5.51 0.15 -1.15
C PHE A 5 5.03 0.47 -2.58
N CYS A 6 5.67 -0.14 -3.57
CA CYS A 6 5.30 0.02 -4.98
C CYS A 6 4.28 -1.06 -5.36
N SER A 7 3.12 -0.66 -5.89
CA SER A 7 2.08 -1.60 -6.35
C SER A 7 1.40 -1.09 -7.61
N SER A 8 1.01 -2.00 -8.50
CA SER A 8 0.16 -1.69 -9.66
C SER A 8 -1.32 -1.51 -9.28
N GLU A 9 -1.71 -1.98 -8.09
CA GLU A 9 -3.09 -1.94 -7.60
C GLU A 9 -3.13 -1.38 -6.18
N VAL A 10 -4.11 -0.52 -5.89
CA VAL A 10 -4.38 0.08 -4.57
C VAL A 10 -5.89 0.20 -4.43
N ALA A 11 -6.46 -0.34 -3.36
CA ALA A 11 -7.91 -0.24 -3.12
C ALA A 11 -8.37 1.23 -3.19
N GLU A 12 -9.55 1.47 -3.76
CA GLU A 12 -10.15 2.79 -4.04
C GLU A 12 -9.55 3.55 -5.24
N TYR A 13 -8.43 3.11 -5.82
CA TYR A 13 -7.84 3.72 -7.03
C TYR A 13 -7.78 2.75 -8.22
N ALA A 14 -7.21 1.56 -8.03
CA ALA A 14 -7.08 0.53 -9.06
C ALA A 14 -7.20 -0.85 -8.41
N LYS A 15 -8.31 -1.55 -8.67
CA LYS A 15 -8.58 -2.87 -8.09
C LYS A 15 -9.10 -3.85 -9.14
N THR A 16 -8.35 -4.91 -9.35
CA THR A 16 -8.72 -6.07 -10.15
C THR A 16 -8.78 -7.34 -9.31
N GLY A 17 -7.96 -7.42 -8.26
CA GLY A 17 -7.92 -8.56 -7.36
C GLY A 17 -7.44 -8.23 -5.95
N GLY A 18 -6.94 -9.25 -5.24
CA GLY A 18 -6.55 -9.15 -3.83
C GLY A 18 -5.27 -8.33 -3.58
N LEU A 19 -4.48 -8.04 -4.62
CA LEU A 19 -3.30 -7.18 -4.49
C LEU A 19 -3.68 -5.79 -3.96
N ALA A 20 -4.77 -5.21 -4.48
CA ALA A 20 -5.29 -3.91 -4.04
C ALA A 20 -5.65 -3.87 -2.55
N ASP A 21 -6.14 -4.99 -2.01
CA ASP A 21 -6.50 -5.10 -0.60
C ASP A 21 -5.24 -5.13 0.28
N VAL A 22 -4.23 -5.88 -0.13
CA VAL A 22 -2.95 -5.99 0.59
C VAL A 22 -2.17 -4.67 0.54
N SER A 23 -2.05 -4.07 -0.65
CA SER A 23 -1.33 -2.80 -0.86
C SER A 23 -1.99 -1.61 -0.16
N SER A 24 -3.25 -1.73 0.25
CA SER A 24 -3.94 -0.75 1.08
C SER A 24 -3.91 -1.10 2.57
N ALA A 25 -4.00 -2.38 2.96
CA ALA A 25 -4.08 -2.79 4.36
C ALA A 25 -2.72 -2.83 5.06
N LEU A 26 -1.71 -3.44 4.42
CA LEU A 26 -0.39 -3.63 5.03
C LEU A 26 0.32 -2.30 5.31
N PRO A 27 0.38 -1.32 4.36
CA PRO A 27 1.01 -0.02 4.65
C PRO A 27 0.34 0.74 5.80
N LYS A 28 -0.99 0.65 5.92
CA LYS A 28 -1.74 1.27 7.05
C LYS A 28 -1.32 0.65 8.38
N GLU A 29 -1.15 -0.67 8.43
CA GLU A 29 -0.74 -1.37 9.64
C GLU A 29 0.72 -1.09 10.00
N LEU A 30 1.62 -1.04 9.02
CA LEU A 30 3.01 -0.64 9.24
C LEU A 30 3.10 0.76 9.85
N VAL A 31 2.30 1.71 9.36
CA VAL A 31 2.22 3.07 9.94
C VAL A 31 1.73 3.04 11.38
N ARG A 32 0.72 2.21 11.71
CA ARG A 32 0.25 2.04 13.10
C ARG A 32 1.32 1.50 14.04
N GLN A 33 2.22 0.65 13.54
CA GLN A 33 3.36 0.13 14.29
C GLN A 33 4.54 1.12 14.35
N GLY A 34 4.38 2.35 13.85
CA GLY A 34 5.41 3.39 13.88
C GLY A 34 6.45 3.27 12.76
N ILE A 35 6.20 2.44 11.75
CA ILE A 35 7.07 2.30 10.57
C ILE A 35 6.62 3.32 9.52
N ASP A 36 7.53 4.20 9.10
CA ASP A 36 7.28 5.16 8.02
C ASP A 36 7.12 4.41 6.70
N CYS A 37 5.88 4.33 6.22
CA CYS A 37 5.51 3.61 5.00
C CYS A 37 4.68 4.52 4.09
N ARG A 38 5.02 4.52 2.79
CA ARG A 38 4.31 5.23 1.72
C ARG A 38 3.95 4.26 0.61
N VAL A 39 2.87 4.53 -0.11
CA VAL A 39 2.47 3.76 -1.31
C VAL A 39 2.71 4.59 -2.55
N VAL A 40 3.25 3.97 -3.60
CA VAL A 40 3.35 4.56 -4.94
C VAL A 40 2.72 3.61 -5.96
N MET A 41 1.97 4.18 -6.90
CA MET A 41 1.33 3.46 -8.00
C MET A 41 1.52 4.19 -9.33
N PRO A 42 1.43 3.48 -10.48
CA PRO A 42 1.41 4.11 -11.79
C PRO A 42 0.22 5.09 -11.96
N LEU A 43 0.40 6.07 -12.86
CA LEU A 43 -0.67 6.96 -13.32
C LEU A 43 -1.69 6.22 -14.19
#